data_AF-A0A0R3R7S5-F1
#
_entry.id   AF-A0A0R3R7S5-F1
#
_cell.length_a   1.000
_cell.length_b   1.000
_cell.length_c   1.000
_cell.angle_alpha   90.00
_cell.angle_beta   90.00
_cell.angle_gamma   90.00
#
_symmetry.space_group_name_H-M   'P 1'
#
loop_
_entity.id
_entity.type
_entity.pdbx_description
1 polymer ?
#
loop_
_entity_poly.entity_id
_entity_poly.type
_entity_poly.pdbx_seq_one_letter_code
_entity_poly.pdbx_strand_id
1 'polypeptide(L)'
;MKMHMLIHTGKKPYSCSICKRNFTQFGSIKTHMLTHTGTKPYSCSICNRNFTQFGNMKMHMLTHTGEKPYSCSMCKKNFTQFGNMKRHLMTHTGEKPCSCPICGKSFLKKCNLQTHMVTHDMNRPMYHCTVCNKDFRSKLGLKLHMKNH
;
A
#
# COMPACT_ATOMS: atom_id res chain seq x y z
N MET A 1 -18.90 -17.86 -18.76
CA MET A 1 -18.40 -18.62 -17.58
C MET A 1 -16.92 -19.03 -17.65
N LYS A 2 -16.32 -19.35 -18.82
CA LYS A 2 -14.93 -19.87 -18.94
C LYS A 2 -13.84 -19.01 -18.26
N MET A 3 -13.91 -17.67 -18.36
CA MET A 3 -12.93 -16.75 -17.75
C MET A 3 -12.96 -16.76 -16.22
N HIS A 4 -14.14 -16.91 -15.60
CA HIS A 4 -14.29 -16.96 -14.14
C HIS A 4 -13.64 -18.22 -13.55
N MET A 5 -13.73 -19.36 -14.27
CA MET A 5 -13.13 -20.63 -13.84
C MET A 5 -11.59 -20.56 -13.74
N LEU A 6 -10.95 -19.64 -14.47
CA LEU A 6 -9.50 -19.42 -14.37
C LEU A 6 -9.08 -18.89 -12.98
N ILE A 7 -10.00 -18.26 -12.25
CA ILE A 7 -9.74 -17.78 -10.89
C ILE A 7 -9.67 -18.96 -9.92
N HIS A 8 -10.63 -19.89 -10.00
CA HIS A 8 -10.67 -21.08 -9.13
C HIS A 8 -9.52 -22.05 -9.41
N THR A 9 -9.17 -22.22 -10.68
CA THR A 9 -8.09 -23.13 -11.09
C THR A 9 -6.69 -22.53 -10.96
N GLY A 10 -6.57 -21.23 -10.63
CA GLY A 10 -5.30 -20.51 -10.57
C GLY A 10 -4.60 -20.36 -11.93
N LYS A 11 -5.21 -20.80 -13.03
CA LYS A 11 -4.63 -20.72 -14.38
C LYS A 11 -4.51 -19.26 -14.81
N LYS A 12 -3.29 -18.86 -15.17
CA LYS A 12 -2.96 -17.50 -15.62
C LYS A 12 -2.34 -17.57 -17.02
N PRO A 13 -3.15 -17.69 -18.08
CA PRO A 13 -2.64 -17.98 -19.43
C PRO A 13 -1.87 -16.81 -20.04
N TYR A 14 -2.01 -15.59 -19.53
CA TYR A 14 -1.37 -14.40 -20.09
C TYR A 14 -0.10 -14.07 -19.32
N SER A 15 1.06 -14.20 -19.97
CA SER A 15 2.36 -13.99 -19.33
C SER A 15 3.04 -12.72 -19.85
N CYS A 16 3.55 -11.88 -18.95
CA CYS A 16 4.35 -10.72 -19.33
C CYS A 16 5.70 -11.17 -19.90
N SER A 17 6.05 -10.69 -21.10
CA SER A 17 7.32 -11.02 -21.74
C SER A 17 8.53 -10.45 -20.98
N ILE A 18 8.37 -9.30 -20.31
CA ILE A 18 9.44 -8.53 -19.66
C ILE A 18 9.72 -9.05 -18.23
N CYS A 19 8.71 -9.12 -17.36
CA CYS A 19 8.90 -9.51 -15.95
C CYS A 19 8.38 -10.91 -15.61
N LYS A 20 7.92 -11.69 -16.60
CA LYS A 20 7.39 -13.06 -16.46
C LYS A 20 6.20 -13.19 -15.49
N ARG A 21 5.54 -12.08 -15.15
CA ARG A 21 4.34 -12.07 -14.33
C ARG A 21 3.14 -12.59 -15.12
N ASN A 22 2.34 -13.44 -14.50
CA ASN A 22 1.18 -14.07 -15.13
C ASN A 22 -0.15 -13.42 -14.70
N PHE A 23 -1.11 -13.38 -15.63
CA PHE A 23 -2.43 -12.76 -15.52
C PHE A 23 -3.53 -13.71 -15.98
N THR A 24 -4.70 -13.62 -15.35
CA THR A 24 -5.89 -14.41 -15.71
C THR A 24 -6.66 -13.81 -16.89
N GLN A 25 -6.52 -12.50 -17.13
CA GLN A 25 -7.28 -11.77 -18.14
C GLN A 25 -6.37 -10.97 -19.07
N PHE A 26 -6.75 -10.90 -20.35
CA PHE A 26 -6.02 -10.14 -21.36
C PHE A 26 -5.96 -8.63 -21.04
N GLY A 27 -7.07 -8.03 -20.59
CA GLY A 27 -7.08 -6.62 -20.20
C GLY A 27 -6.13 -6.29 -19.04
N SER A 28 -5.92 -7.25 -18.12
CA SER A 28 -4.99 -7.09 -17.00
C SER A 28 -3.53 -7.09 -17.45
N ILE A 29 -3.14 -7.97 -18.39
CA ILE A 29 -1.77 -7.91 -18.94
C ILE A 29 -1.57 -6.66 -19.78
N LYS A 30 -2.55 -6.24 -20.60
CA LYS A 30 -2.46 -5.01 -21.42
C LYS A 30 -2.22 -3.77 -20.55
N THR A 31 -2.99 -3.62 -19.48
CA THR A 31 -2.80 -2.51 -18.52
C THR A 31 -1.49 -2.63 -17.73
N HIS A 32 -1.01 -3.85 -17.45
CA HIS A 32 0.29 -4.06 -16.84
C HIS A 32 1.45 -3.67 -17.77
N MET A 33 1.37 -3.92 -19.07
CA MET A 33 2.42 -3.53 -20.02
C MET A 33 2.68 -2.01 -20.00
N LEU A 34 1.66 -1.21 -19.70
CA LEU A 34 1.79 0.25 -19.53
C LEU A 34 2.78 0.64 -18.42
N THR A 35 3.01 -0.26 -17.45
CA THR A 35 4.00 -0.03 -16.37
C THR A 35 5.43 -0.20 -16.82
N HIS A 36 5.67 -0.99 -17.87
CA HIS A 36 7.00 -1.16 -18.46
C HIS A 36 7.34 -0.04 -19.43
N THR A 37 6.37 0.42 -20.21
CA THR A 37 6.54 1.55 -21.13
C THR A 37 6.48 2.91 -20.45
N GLY A 38 6.00 2.96 -19.20
CA GLY A 38 5.77 4.21 -18.46
C GLY A 38 4.58 5.03 -18.97
N THR A 39 3.85 4.56 -19.98
CA THR A 39 2.68 5.25 -20.54
C THR A 39 1.55 5.32 -19.53
N LYS A 40 0.98 6.50 -19.37
CA LYS A 40 -0.11 6.78 -18.44
C LYS A 40 -1.20 7.57 -19.18
N PRO A 41 -2.10 6.88 -19.90
CA PRO A 41 -3.00 7.52 -20.86
C PRO A 41 -4.09 8.40 -20.22
N TYR A 42 -4.30 8.29 -18.90
CA TYR A 42 -5.34 9.05 -18.22
C TYR A 42 -4.72 10.18 -17.41
N SER A 43 -4.93 11.42 -17.84
CA SER A 43 -4.48 12.63 -17.16
C SER A 43 -5.54 13.17 -16.20
N CYS A 44 -5.10 13.77 -15.12
CA CYS A 44 -5.94 14.64 -14.29
C CYS A 44 -6.11 16.00 -14.99
N SER A 45 -7.32 16.55 -14.99
CA SER A 45 -7.58 17.88 -15.56
C SER A 45 -7.21 19.05 -14.64
N ILE A 46 -7.00 18.78 -13.35
CA ILE A 46 -6.72 19.80 -12.32
C ILE A 46 -5.22 19.86 -12.00
N CYS A 47 -4.48 18.77 -12.17
CA CYS A 47 -3.05 18.73 -11.96
C CYS A 47 -2.35 17.88 -13.01
N ASN A 48 -1.02 18.02 -13.13
CA ASN A 48 -0.22 17.32 -14.15
C ASN A 48 0.03 15.82 -13.86
N ARG A 49 -0.87 15.17 -13.09
CA ARG A 49 -0.70 13.78 -12.68
C ARG A 49 -1.39 12.85 -13.66
N ASN A 50 -0.63 11.85 -14.12
CA ASN A 50 -1.11 10.83 -15.06
C ASN A 50 -1.26 9.45 -14.40
N PHE A 51 -2.14 8.62 -14.94
CA PHE A 51 -2.52 7.30 -14.44
C PHE A 51 -2.56 6.26 -15.55
N THR A 52 -2.25 5.00 -15.21
CA THR A 52 -2.34 3.86 -16.11
C THR A 52 -3.75 3.33 -16.29
N GLN A 53 -4.67 3.65 -15.35
CA GLN A 53 -6.04 3.18 -15.35
C GLN A 53 -7.01 4.32 -15.07
N PHE A 54 -8.13 4.35 -15.79
CA PHE A 54 -9.17 5.36 -15.65
C PHE A 54 -9.76 5.41 -14.24
N GLY A 55 -10.05 4.24 -13.63
CA GLY A 55 -10.59 4.18 -12.27
C GLY A 55 -9.66 4.81 -11.22
N ASN A 56 -8.34 4.69 -11.39
CA ASN A 56 -7.36 5.32 -10.50
C ASN A 56 -7.35 6.86 -10.67
N MET A 57 -7.47 7.35 -11.90
CA MET A 57 -7.62 8.78 -12.17
C MET A 57 -8.91 9.32 -11.55
N LYS A 58 -10.05 8.65 -11.77
CA LYS A 58 -11.35 9.05 -11.19
C LYS A 58 -11.30 9.10 -9.66
N MET A 59 -10.70 8.08 -9.04
CA MET A 59 -10.50 8.06 -7.59
C MET A 59 -9.57 9.18 -7.11
N HIS A 60 -8.55 9.53 -7.89
CA HIS A 60 -7.70 10.68 -7.60
C HIS A 60 -8.44 12.01 -7.68
N MET A 61 -9.40 12.17 -8.61
CA MET A 61 -10.21 13.39 -8.70
C MET A 61 -10.95 13.71 -7.39
N LEU A 62 -11.32 12.69 -6.60
CA LEU A 62 -11.91 12.88 -5.27
C LEU A 62 -11.01 13.66 -4.30
N THR A 63 -9.69 13.68 -4.55
CA THR A 63 -8.74 14.47 -3.75
C THR A 63 -8.80 15.97 -4.06
N HIS A 64 -9.26 16.33 -5.26
CA HIS A 64 -9.48 17.74 -5.64
C HIS A 64 -10.86 18.22 -5.21
N THR A 65 -11.90 17.39 -5.35
CA THR A 65 -13.27 17.75 -4.93
C THR A 65 -13.46 17.69 -3.41
N GLY A 66 -12.61 16.94 -2.71
CA GLY A 66 -12.77 16.66 -1.28
C GLY A 66 -13.88 15.65 -0.98
N GLU A 67 -14.53 15.08 -2.01
CA GLU A 67 -15.60 14.11 -1.86
C GLU A 67 -15.07 12.83 -1.20
N LYS A 68 -15.80 12.37 -0.18
CA LYS A 68 -15.44 11.18 0.60
C LYS A 68 -16.67 10.29 0.75
N PRO A 69 -16.99 9.48 -0.28
CA PRO A 69 -18.28 8.79 -0.39
C PRO A 69 -18.46 7.66 0.63
N TYR A 70 -17.42 7.27 1.37
CA TYR A 70 -17.48 6.17 2.33
C TYR A 70 -17.43 6.67 3.77
N SER A 71 -18.55 6.57 4.48
CA SER A 71 -18.65 7.00 5.88
C SER A 71 -18.47 5.83 6.85
N CYS A 72 -17.77 6.07 7.96
CA CYS A 72 -17.75 5.16 9.09
C CYS A 72 -19.08 5.19 9.83
N SER A 73 -19.69 4.03 10.05
CA SER A 73 -20.96 3.92 10.78
C SER A 73 -20.84 4.34 12.25
N MET A 74 -19.67 4.14 12.88
CA MET A 74 -19.46 4.37 14.32
C MET A 74 -19.09 5.80 14.69
N CYS A 75 -18.25 6.48 13.89
CA CYS A 75 -17.78 7.83 14.20
C CYS A 75 -18.05 8.87 13.10
N LYS A 76 -18.82 8.50 12.06
CA LYS A 76 -19.18 9.35 10.91
C LYS A 76 -18.00 9.95 10.13
N LYS A 77 -16.77 9.48 10.39
CA LYS A 77 -15.58 9.87 9.63
C LYS A 77 -15.68 9.38 8.18
N ASN A 78 -15.38 10.25 7.23
CA ASN A 78 -15.50 9.97 5.79
C ASN A 78 -14.16 9.61 5.14
N PHE A 79 -14.21 8.78 4.11
CA PHE A 79 -13.06 8.26 3.36
C PHE A 79 -13.32 8.29 1.84
N THR A 80 -12.24 8.46 1.09
CA THR A 80 -12.26 8.39 -0.39
C THR A 80 -12.28 6.97 -0.94
N GLN A 81 -11.93 5.97 -0.12
CA GLN A 81 -11.87 4.57 -0.54
C GLN A 81 -12.54 3.66 0.50
N PHE A 82 -13.35 2.73 0.02
CA PHE A 82 -14.02 1.74 0.86
C PHE A 82 -13.04 0.92 1.71
N GLY A 83 -11.94 0.45 1.12
CA GLY A 83 -10.93 -0.32 1.85
C GLY A 83 -10.27 0.45 2.99
N ASN A 84 -10.15 1.78 2.85
CA ASN A 84 -9.65 2.63 3.93
C ASN A 84 -10.67 2.78 5.06
N MET A 85 -11.96 2.95 4.72
CA MET A 85 -13.05 2.98 5.70
C MET A 85 -13.17 1.65 6.44
N LYS A 86 -13.21 0.51 5.73
CA LYS A 86 -13.29 -0.83 6.34
C LYS A 86 -12.13 -1.10 7.29
N ARG A 87 -10.92 -0.73 6.88
CA ARG A 87 -9.73 -0.84 7.74
C ARG A 87 -9.80 0.10 8.94
N HIS A 88 -10.36 1.29 8.80
CA HIS A 88 -10.60 2.18 9.92
C HIS A 88 -11.62 1.59 10.89
N LEU A 89 -12.65 0.89 10.42
CA LEU A 89 -13.62 0.23 11.30
C LEU A 89 -12.94 -0.76 12.28
N MET A 90 -11.86 -1.43 11.84
CA MET A 90 -11.06 -2.30 12.71
C MET A 90 -10.41 -1.56 13.90
N THR A 91 -10.25 -0.24 13.84
CA THR A 91 -9.76 0.53 15.00
C THR A 91 -10.82 0.68 16.09
N HIS A 92 -12.10 0.54 15.75
CA HIS A 92 -13.18 0.52 16.73
C HIS A 92 -13.39 -0.87 17.33
N THR A 93 -13.27 -1.93 16.51
CA THR A 93 -13.43 -3.31 16.99
C THR A 93 -12.19 -3.86 17.70
N GLY A 94 -11.02 -3.23 17.49
CA GLY A 94 -9.74 -3.74 18.00
C GLY A 94 -9.18 -4.91 17.18
N GLU A 95 -9.83 -5.31 16.09
CA GLU A 95 -9.39 -6.42 15.24
C GLU A 95 -8.03 -6.12 14.59
N LYS A 96 -7.09 -7.06 14.72
CA LYS A 96 -5.73 -6.96 14.17
C LYS A 96 -5.35 -8.25 13.44
N PRO A 97 -5.64 -8.37 12.14
CA PRO A 97 -5.54 -9.63 11.41
C PRO A 97 -4.10 -10.09 11.12
N CYS A 98 -3.09 -9.24 11.33
CA CYS A 98 -1.70 -9.57 11.02
C CYS A 98 -0.90 -9.81 12.30
N SER A 99 -0.68 -11.06 12.69
CA SER A 99 0.09 -11.41 13.89
C SER A 99 1.56 -11.73 13.60
N CYS A 100 2.45 -11.32 14.50
CA CYS A 100 3.86 -11.68 14.46
C CYS A 100 4.02 -13.13 14.95
N PRO A 101 4.64 -14.01 14.15
CA PRO A 101 4.83 -15.40 14.56
C PRO A 101 5.91 -15.57 15.64
N ILE A 102 6.76 -14.56 15.86
CA ILE A 102 7.88 -14.62 16.82
C ILE A 102 7.41 -14.22 18.22
N CYS A 103 6.65 -13.13 18.34
CA CYS A 103 6.28 -12.56 19.65
C CYS A 103 4.77 -12.42 19.87
N GLY A 104 3.94 -12.91 18.95
CA GLY A 104 2.47 -12.86 19.06
C GLY A 104 1.83 -11.48 18.86
N LYS A 105 2.62 -10.39 18.77
CA LYS A 105 2.07 -9.04 18.58
C LYS A 105 1.26 -8.92 17.29
N SER A 106 0.03 -8.42 17.40
CA SER A 106 -0.88 -8.23 16.26
C SER A 106 -0.89 -6.80 15.74
N PHE A 107 -1.08 -6.67 14.44
CA PHE A 107 -1.09 -5.42 13.68
C PHE A 107 -2.30 -5.36 12.74
N LEU A 108 -2.75 -4.13 12.49
CA LEU A 108 -3.86 -3.84 11.59
C LEU A 108 -3.45 -3.85 10.10
N LYS A 109 -2.16 -3.67 9.79
CA LYS A 109 -1.63 -3.68 8.42
C LYS A 109 -0.44 -4.63 8.31
N LYS A 110 -0.38 -5.36 7.19
CA LYS A 110 0.76 -6.23 6.83
C LYS A 110 2.08 -5.45 6.75
N CYS A 111 2.10 -4.23 6.22
CA CYS A 111 3.30 -3.40 6.17
C CYS A 111 3.83 -3.06 7.58
N ASN A 112 2.94 -2.86 8.55
CA ASN A 112 3.35 -2.59 9.92
C ASN A 112 3.95 -3.84 10.56
N LEU A 113 3.36 -5.01 10.29
CA LEU A 113 3.96 -6.29 10.68
C LEU A 113 5.33 -6.47 10.01
N GLN A 114 5.48 -6.22 8.70
CA GLN A 114 6.78 -6.31 8.02
C GLN A 114 7.84 -5.40 8.65
N THR A 115 7.51 -4.13 8.92
CA THR A 115 8.41 -3.22 9.62
C THR A 115 8.74 -3.72 11.03
N HIS A 116 7.78 -4.32 11.71
CA HIS A 116 8.01 -4.95 13.01
C HIS A 116 8.91 -6.19 12.91
N MET A 117 8.80 -7.01 11.87
CA MET A 117 9.67 -8.19 11.71
C MET A 117 11.15 -7.82 11.69
N VAL A 118 11.51 -6.65 11.15
CA VAL A 118 12.89 -6.11 11.17
C VAL A 118 13.37 -5.82 12.60
N THR A 119 12.50 -5.70 13.60
CA THR A 119 12.94 -5.55 15.01
C THR A 119 13.42 -6.85 15.63
N HIS A 120 13.10 -7.99 15.02
CA HIS A 120 13.61 -9.31 15.45
C HIS A 120 14.90 -9.70 14.71
N ASP A 121 15.32 -8.89 13.73
CA ASP A 121 16.60 -9.08 13.05
C ASP A 121 17.74 -8.48 13.87
N MET A 122 18.61 -9.34 14.40
CA MET A 122 19.78 -8.95 15.19
C MET A 122 20.84 -8.22 14.35
N ASN A 123 20.82 -8.37 13.02
CA ASN A 123 21.75 -7.70 12.10
C ASN A 123 21.20 -6.36 11.57
N ARG A 124 20.14 -5.83 12.19
CA ARG A 124 19.53 -4.58 11.78
C ARG A 124 20.54 -3.41 11.87
N PRO A 125 20.70 -2.61 10.80
CA PRO A 125 21.57 -1.44 10.82
C PRO A 125 21.15 -0.44 11.90
N MET A 126 22.11 -0.09 12.77
CA MET A 126 21.98 1.01 13.71
C MET A 126 22.45 2.32 13.07
N TYR A 127 21.83 3.42 13.45
CA TYR A 127 22.13 4.75 12.96
C TYR A 127 22.82 5.52 14.07
N HIS A 128 24.10 5.86 13.89
CA HIS A 128 24.88 6.59 14.88
C HIS A 128 24.78 8.11 14.68
N CYS A 129 24.74 8.83 15.79
CA CYS A 129 24.87 10.28 15.82
C CYS A 129 26.35 10.68 15.74
N THR A 130 26.72 11.50 14.76
CA THR A 130 28.12 11.95 14.58
C THR A 130 28.57 13.00 15.59
N VAL A 131 27.65 13.61 16.33
CA VAL A 131 27.95 14.68 17.32
C VAL A 131 28.19 14.11 18.72
N CYS A 132 27.37 13.14 19.15
CA CYS A 132 27.41 12.59 20.51
C CYS A 132 27.47 11.05 20.58
N ASN A 133 27.72 10.38 19.45
CA ASN A 133 27.88 8.92 19.33
C ASN A 133 26.72 8.07 19.89
N LYS A 134 25.53 8.66 20.03
CA LYS A 134 24.31 7.90 20.38
C LYS A 134 23.81 7.08 19.21
N ASP A 135 23.44 5.83 19.48
CA ASP A 135 22.86 4.92 18.49
C ASP A 135 21.34 4.92 18.47
N PHE A 136 20.79 4.84 17.27
CA PHE A 136 19.36 4.87 17.01
C PHE A 136 18.95 3.66 16.17
N ARG A 137 17.81 3.05 16.51
CA ARG A 137 17.24 1.93 15.73
C ARG A 137 16.58 2.39 14.42
N SER A 138 16.42 3.69 14.19
CA SER A 138 15.80 4.21 12.96
C SER A 138 16.38 5.56 12.53
N LYS A 139 16.41 5.79 11.21
CA LYS A 139 16.84 7.06 10.61
C LYS A 139 15.98 8.25 11.05
N LEU A 140 14.69 8.03 11.30
CA LEU A 140 13.79 9.07 11.82
C LEU A 140 14.15 9.44 13.26
N GLY A 141 14.45 8.46 14.11
CA GLY A 141 14.91 8.70 15.48
C GLY A 141 16.20 9.52 15.51
N LEU A 142 17.18 9.18 14.68
CA LEU A 142 18.39 9.98 14.50
C LEU A 142 18.05 11.41 14.01
N LYS A 143 17.21 11.56 12.97
CA LYS A 143 16.80 12.88 12.47
C LYS A 143 16.14 13.76 13.52
N LEU A 144 15.28 13.19 14.38
CA LEU A 144 14.64 13.95 15.46
C LEU A 144 15.65 14.33 16.54
N HIS A 145 16.57 13.42 16.88
CA HIS A 145 17.66 13.72 17.79
C HIS A 145 18.58 14.84 17.27
N MET A 146 18.87 14.85 15.97
CA MET A 146 19.68 15.90 15.32
C MET A 146 19.02 17.28 15.35
N LYS A 147 17.69 17.38 15.53
CA LYS A 147 17.01 18.68 15.65
C LYS A 147 17.16 19.32 17.03
N ASN A 148 17.59 18.53 18.02
CA ASN A 148 17.78 18.97 19.39
C ASN A 148 19.25 19.24 19.73
N HIS A 149 20.13 19.14 18.71
CA HIS A 149 21.46 19.73 18.72
C HIS A 149 21.40 21.04 17.95
#